data_AF-A0A7M2ABH8-F1
#
_entry.id   AF-A0A7M2ABH8-F1
#
_cell.length_a   1.000
_cell.length_b   1.000
_cell.length_c   1.000
_cell.angle_alpha   90.00
_cell.angle_beta   90.00
_cell.angle_gamma   90.00
#
_symmetry.space_group_name_H-M   'P 1'
#
loop_
_entity.id
_entity.type
_entity.pdbx_description
1 polymer ?
#
loop_
_entity_poly.entity_id
_entity_poly.type
_entity_poly.pdbx_seq_one_letter_code
_entity_poly.pdbx_strand_id
1 'polypeptide(L)'
;MDKTNNLSTVKEHDLVITHLTGNISVDDVNHWYDDFISVCQPLLDNGQKFKLLVNRLPYQAEHFTVQKTWREKFFNDSLLKQCNAIAFVIESGDVMSHLKETYTSEKVQFFNDYSEAHQWITNFTAS
;
A
#
# COMPACT_ATOMS: atom_id res chain seq x y z
N MET A 1 -0.55 -19.78 -12.32
CA MET A 1 0.15 -18.51 -12.05
C MET A 1 0.64 -18.59 -10.62
N ASP A 2 1.95 -18.51 -10.44
CA ASP A 2 2.56 -18.50 -9.11
C ASP A 2 2.03 -17.28 -8.34
N LYS A 3 1.42 -17.51 -7.17
CA LYS A 3 0.89 -16.44 -6.30
C LYS A 3 2.00 -15.67 -5.58
N THR A 4 3.25 -16.12 -5.66
CA THR A 4 4.39 -15.66 -4.86
C THR A 4 4.78 -14.20 -5.05
N ASN A 5 4.39 -13.57 -6.16
CA ASN A 5 4.62 -12.13 -6.39
C ASN A 5 3.37 -11.24 -6.20
N ASN A 6 2.23 -11.86 -5.87
CA ASN A 6 0.96 -11.14 -5.75
C ASN A 6 0.69 -10.67 -4.31
N LEU A 7 1.29 -11.35 -3.34
CA LEU A 7 1.18 -11.10 -1.90
C LEU A 7 2.61 -11.01 -1.35
N SER A 8 3.20 -9.82 -1.37
CA SER A 8 4.59 -9.67 -0.94
C SER A 8 4.85 -8.27 -0.42
N THR A 9 5.67 -8.17 0.62
CA THR A 9 6.21 -6.90 1.07
C THR A 9 7.72 -6.97 1.08
N VAL A 10 8.36 -5.97 0.48
CA VAL A 10 9.82 -5.82 0.48
C VAL A 10 10.20 -4.42 0.92
N LYS A 11 11.44 -4.30 1.40
CA LYS A 11 12.03 -3.01 1.76
C LYS A 11 13.28 -2.78 0.92
N GLU A 12 13.32 -1.63 0.25
CA GLU A 12 14.44 -1.14 -0.53
C GLU A 12 14.88 0.20 0.06
N HIS A 13 16.02 0.25 0.76
CA HIS A 13 16.51 1.44 1.46
C HIS A 13 15.48 2.03 2.46
N ASP A 14 14.82 3.14 2.10
CA ASP A 14 13.78 3.83 2.85
C ASP A 14 12.38 3.66 2.24
N LEU A 15 12.25 2.86 1.19
CA LEU A 15 11.00 2.55 0.51
C LEU A 15 10.52 1.14 0.90
N VAL A 16 9.29 1.05 1.41
CA VAL A 16 8.56 -0.20 1.57
C VAL A 16 7.63 -0.36 0.37
N ILE A 17 7.71 -1.49 -0.32
CA ILE A 17 6.84 -1.84 -1.45
C ILE A 17 6.00 -3.03 -1.02
N THR A 18 4.69 -2.90 -1.13
CA THR A 18 3.75 -3.96 -0.76
C THR A 18 2.76 -4.26 -1.88
N HIS A 19 2.55 -5.53 -2.17
CA HIS A 19 1.68 -6.04 -3.22
C HIS A 19 0.53 -6.83 -2.59
N LEU A 20 -0.69 -6.47 -2.97
CA LEU A 20 -1.92 -7.21 -2.70
C LEU A 20 -2.76 -7.24 -3.98
N THR A 21 -2.37 -8.14 -4.90
CA THR A 21 -2.86 -8.16 -6.29
C THR A 21 -3.46 -9.51 -6.69
N GLY A 22 -4.26 -9.53 -7.75
CA GLY A 22 -4.98 -10.70 -8.25
C GLY A 22 -6.33 -10.91 -7.55
N ASN A 23 -6.75 -12.17 -7.47
CA ASN A 23 -7.98 -12.58 -6.80
C ASN A 23 -7.71 -12.76 -5.31
N ILE A 24 -8.30 -11.90 -4.49
CA ILE A 24 -7.99 -11.77 -3.06
C ILE A 24 -9.14 -12.27 -2.21
N SER A 25 -8.84 -13.25 -1.36
CA SER A 25 -9.67 -13.72 -0.26
C SER A 25 -9.39 -12.95 1.04
N VAL A 26 -10.20 -13.17 2.08
CA VAL A 26 -9.91 -12.63 3.42
C VAL A 26 -8.61 -13.21 3.99
N ASP A 27 -8.33 -14.48 3.71
CA ASP A 27 -7.11 -15.14 4.18
C ASP A 27 -5.87 -14.55 3.51
N ASP A 28 -5.94 -14.22 2.22
CA ASP A 28 -4.84 -13.54 1.52
C ASP A 28 -4.55 -12.16 2.16
N VAL A 29 -5.58 -11.42 2.59
CA VAL A 29 -5.39 -10.15 3.34
C VAL A 29 -4.72 -10.38 4.69
N ASN A 30 -5.07 -11.45 5.41
CA ASN A 30 -4.43 -11.76 6.68
C ASN A 30 -2.94 -12.08 6.49
N HIS A 31 -2.59 -12.97 5.55
CA HIS A 31 -1.21 -13.31 5.25
C HIS A 31 -0.41 -12.09 4.78
N TRP A 32 -0.97 -11.30 3.86
CA TRP A 32 -0.35 -10.07 3.39
C TRP A 32 -0.05 -9.10 4.54
N TYR A 33 -0.97 -8.97 5.51
CA TYR A 33 -0.79 -8.07 6.63
C TYR A 33 0.33 -8.52 7.57
N ASP A 34 0.42 -9.82 7.83
CA ASP A 34 1.47 -10.37 8.68
C ASP A 34 2.86 -10.12 8.05
N ASP A 35 2.98 -10.37 6.73
CA ASP A 35 4.20 -10.05 5.98
C ASP A 35 4.49 -8.54 5.98
N PHE A 36 3.49 -7.71 5.72
CA PHE A 36 3.62 -6.25 5.71
C PHE A 36 4.10 -5.70 7.05
N ILE A 37 3.48 -6.12 8.15
CA ILE A 37 3.87 -5.69 9.49
C ILE A 37 5.24 -6.23 9.87
N SER A 38 5.61 -7.45 9.48
CA SER A 38 6.96 -7.99 9.74
C SER A 38 8.07 -7.10 9.16
N VAL A 39 7.81 -6.45 8.01
CA VAL A 39 8.74 -5.51 7.36
C VAL A 39 8.67 -4.12 7.99
N CYS A 40 7.49 -3.63 8.34
CA CYS A 40 7.30 -2.28 8.89
C CYS A 40 7.70 -2.17 10.37
N GLN A 41 7.43 -3.19 11.20
CA GLN A 41 7.61 -3.12 12.65
C GLN A 41 9.03 -2.72 13.08
N PRO A 42 10.11 -3.28 12.50
CA PRO A 42 11.47 -2.84 12.82
C PRO A 42 11.73 -1.36 12.51
N LEU A 43 11.06 -0.78 11.50
CA LEU A 43 11.17 0.64 11.20
C LEU A 43 10.45 1.48 12.25
N LEU A 44 9.25 1.04 12.63
CA LEU A 44 8.43 1.70 13.66
C LEU A 44 9.15 1.69 15.02
N ASP A 45 9.70 0.54 15.42
CA ASP A 45 10.41 0.37 16.70
C ASP A 45 11.66 1.25 16.79
N ASN A 46 12.34 1.47 15.67
CA ASN A 46 13.52 2.33 15.59
C ASN A 46 13.18 3.81 15.31
N GLY A 47 11.89 4.17 15.22
CA GLY A 47 11.45 5.52 14.86
C GLY A 47 11.90 5.95 13.45
N GLN A 48 12.24 5.00 12.59
CA GLN A 48 12.68 5.25 11.23
C GLN A 48 11.47 5.55 10.35
N LYS A 49 11.41 6.77 9.79
CA LYS A 49 10.44 7.10 8.76
C LYS A 49 10.78 6.43 7.44
N PHE A 50 9.75 6.09 6.67
CA PHE A 50 9.90 5.43 5.38
C PHE A 50 8.84 5.93 4.39
N LYS A 51 9.06 5.66 3.11
CA LYS A 51 8.09 5.86 2.03
C LYS A 51 7.38 4.55 1.75
N LEU A 52 6.13 4.60 1.33
CA LEU A 52 5.30 3.40 1.11
C LEU A 52 4.71 3.38 -0.29
N LEU A 53 4.94 2.30 -1.03
CA LEU A 53 4.28 2.01 -2.31
C LEU A 53 3.33 0.83 -2.12
N VAL A 54 2.04 1.09 -2.28
CA VAL A 54 0.97 0.11 -2.11
C VAL A 54 0.44 -0.26 -3.49
N ASN A 55 0.84 -1.42 -4.00
CA ASN A 55 0.39 -1.92 -5.28
C ASN A 55 -0.80 -2.87 -5.11
N ARG A 56 -1.92 -2.48 -5.72
CA ARG A 56 -3.18 -3.24 -5.75
C ARG A 56 -3.68 -3.45 -7.17
N LEU A 57 -2.81 -3.44 -8.18
CA LEU A 57 -3.17 -3.75 -9.56
C LEU A 57 -2.47 -5.00 -10.09
N PRO A 58 -3.21 -5.93 -10.73
CA PRO A 58 -4.69 -6.00 -10.79
C PRO A 58 -5.28 -6.35 -9.40
N TYR A 59 -6.55 -6.03 -9.14
CA TYR A 59 -7.22 -6.49 -7.90
C TYR A 59 -8.66 -6.89 -8.15
N GLN A 60 -9.01 -8.06 -7.67
CA GLN A 60 -10.38 -8.55 -7.63
C GLN A 60 -10.66 -9.13 -6.25
N ALA A 61 -11.63 -8.57 -5.55
CA ALA A 61 -12.11 -9.12 -4.29
C ALA A 61 -13.00 -10.34 -4.55
N GLU A 62 -12.80 -11.44 -3.83
CA GLU A 62 -13.75 -12.56 -3.85
C GLU A 62 -15.11 -12.15 -3.26
N HIS A 63 -15.09 -11.32 -2.20
CA HIS A 63 -16.27 -10.84 -1.50
C HIS A 63 -16.09 -9.40 -0.99
N PHE A 64 -17.19 -8.67 -0.75
CA PHE A 64 -17.15 -7.30 -0.24
C PHE A 64 -16.40 -7.17 1.11
N THR A 65 -16.38 -8.23 1.90
CA THR A 65 -15.70 -8.31 3.20
C THR A 65 -14.19 -8.14 3.07
N VAL A 66 -13.58 -8.54 1.96
CA VAL A 66 -12.15 -8.41 1.68
C VAL A 66 -11.71 -6.94 1.75
N GLN A 67 -12.47 -6.04 1.12
CA GLN A 67 -12.17 -4.61 1.15
C GLN A 67 -12.27 -4.02 2.56
N LYS A 68 -13.26 -4.49 3.34
CA LYS A 68 -13.44 -4.07 4.73
C LYS A 68 -12.25 -4.51 5.59
N THR A 69 -11.88 -5.78 5.52
CA THR A 69 -10.75 -6.35 6.29
C THR A 69 -9.43 -5.66 5.95
N TRP A 70 -9.17 -5.43 4.65
CA TRP A 70 -7.97 -4.71 4.24
C TRP A 70 -7.95 -3.28 4.80
N ARG A 71 -9.06 -2.55 4.70
CA ARG A 71 -9.14 -1.16 5.19
C ARG A 71 -8.90 -1.10 6.70
N GLU A 72 -9.53 -1.97 7.48
CA GLU A 72 -9.37 -2.02 8.94
C GLU A 72 -7.93 -2.32 9.38
N LYS A 73 -7.21 -3.13 8.62
CA LYS A 73 -5.79 -3.46 8.90
C LYS A 73 -4.82 -2.40 8.42
N PHE A 74 -5.01 -1.88 7.20
CA PHE A 74 -4.07 -0.97 6.55
C PHE A 74 -4.12 0.44 7.18
N PHE A 75 -5.31 0.97 7.45
CA PHE A 75 -5.48 2.31 8.00
C PHE A 75 -5.31 2.32 9.53
N ASN A 76 -4.14 1.84 9.98
CA ASN A 76 -3.68 2.03 11.34
C ASN A 76 -2.93 3.38 11.42
N ASP A 77 -3.50 4.32 12.18
CA ASP A 77 -2.97 5.67 12.38
C ASP A 77 -1.49 5.69 12.79
N SER A 78 -1.02 4.68 13.54
CA SER A 78 0.38 4.66 14.01
C SER A 78 1.37 4.46 12.86
N LEU A 79 1.04 3.60 11.89
CA LEU A 79 1.90 3.28 10.75
C LEU A 79 1.89 4.43 9.75
N LEU A 80 0.70 4.94 9.40
CA LEU A 80 0.55 6.02 8.42
C LEU A 80 1.23 7.32 8.87
N LYS A 81 1.28 7.60 10.18
CA LYS A 81 1.99 8.77 10.73
C LYS A 81 3.51 8.70 10.56
N GLN A 82 4.06 7.50 10.41
CA GLN A 82 5.51 7.30 10.21
C GLN A 82 5.90 7.28 8.73
N CYS A 83 4.92 7.25 7.82
CA CYS A 83 5.16 7.36 6.39
C CYS A 83 5.50 8.81 6.00
N ASN A 84 6.63 9.00 5.32
CA ASN A 84 6.99 10.29 4.71
C ASN A 84 6.11 10.59 3.48
N ALA A 85 5.81 9.55 2.70
CA ALA A 85 4.88 9.59 1.59
C ALA A 85 4.31 8.20 1.31
N ILE A 86 3.16 8.16 0.65
CA ILE A 86 2.42 6.96 0.28
C ILE A 86 1.98 7.10 -1.17
N ALA A 87 2.35 6.15 -2.01
CA ALA A 87 1.84 6.00 -3.37
C ALA A 87 0.91 4.79 -3.43
N PHE A 88 -0.31 4.97 -3.92
CA PHE A 88 -1.26 3.90 -4.15
C PHE A 88 -1.37 3.61 -5.65
N VAL A 89 -1.23 2.35 -6.04
CA VAL A 89 -1.50 1.86 -7.39
C VAL A 89 -2.83 1.12 -7.36
N ILE A 90 -3.89 1.72 -7.90
CA ILE A 90 -5.27 1.24 -7.83
C ILE A 90 -6.00 1.45 -9.16
N GLU A 91 -7.13 0.77 -9.36
CA GLU A 91 -7.93 0.92 -10.57
C GLU A 91 -8.41 2.36 -10.75
N SER A 92 -8.32 2.87 -11.98
CA SER A 92 -8.89 4.16 -12.35
C SER A 92 -10.42 4.10 -12.33
N GLY A 93 -11.05 5.19 -11.90
CA GLY A 93 -12.51 5.32 -11.86
C GLY A 93 -12.97 6.07 -10.62
N ASP A 94 -14.26 5.94 -10.30
CA ASP A 94 -14.90 6.68 -9.21
C ASP A 94 -14.24 6.47 -7.85
N VAL A 95 -13.70 5.27 -7.59
CA VAL A 95 -12.97 4.96 -6.36
C VAL A 95 -11.70 5.79 -6.25
N MET A 96 -10.90 5.89 -7.32
CA MET A 96 -9.70 6.72 -7.33
C MET A 96 -10.05 8.20 -7.19
N SER A 97 -11.07 8.68 -7.90
CA SER A 97 -11.53 10.07 -7.81
C SER A 97 -11.94 10.42 -6.38
N HIS A 98 -12.75 9.57 -5.75
CA HIS A 98 -13.18 9.76 -4.37
C HIS A 98 -12.02 9.75 -3.36
N LEU A 99 -11.04 8.85 -3.55
CA LEU A 99 -9.86 8.79 -2.69
C LEU A 99 -8.98 10.03 -2.85
N LYS A 100 -8.80 10.55 -4.07
CA LYS A 100 -8.07 11.80 -4.33
C LYS A 100 -8.75 13.02 -3.70
N GLU A 101 -10.08 13.05 -3.66
CA GLU A 101 -10.84 14.10 -2.96
C GLU A 101 -10.75 13.98 -1.45
N THR A 102 -10.71 12.75 -0.92
CA THR A 102 -10.68 12.48 0.52
C THR A 102 -9.29 12.71 1.13
N TYR A 103 -8.23 12.34 0.41
CA TYR A 103 -6.85 12.46 0.86
C TYR A 103 -6.14 13.60 0.11
N THR A 104 -6.17 14.80 0.71
CA THR A 104 -5.62 16.03 0.12
C THR A 104 -4.16 16.31 0.50
N SER A 105 -3.52 15.42 1.27
CA SER A 105 -2.12 15.58 1.64
C SER A 105 -1.22 15.35 0.43
N GLU A 106 -0.27 16.28 0.18
CA GLU A 106 0.76 16.13 -0.85
C GLU A 106 1.63 14.87 -0.69
N LYS A 107 1.61 14.27 0.51
CA LYS A 107 2.33 13.05 0.86
C LYS A 107 1.62 11.79 0.39
N VAL A 108 0.36 11.87 -0.05
CA VAL A 108 -0.42 10.73 -0.52
C VAL A 108 -0.80 10.95 -1.97
N GLN A 109 -0.45 10.02 -2.85
CA GLN A 109 -0.79 10.11 -4.27
C GLN A 109 -1.31 8.79 -4.82
N PHE A 110 -2.26 8.88 -5.76
CA PHE A 110 -2.92 7.73 -6.37
C PHE A 110 -2.64 7.66 -7.88
N PHE A 111 -2.24 6.48 -8.34
CA PHE A 111 -1.84 6.15 -9.70
C PHE A 111 -2.59 4.92 -10.17
N ASN A 112 -2.77 4.80 -11.49
CA ASN A 112 -3.22 3.58 -12.15
C ASN A 112 -2.09 2.89 -12.95
N ASP A 113 -0.88 3.45 -12.93
CA ASP A 113 0.33 2.87 -13.48
C ASP A 113 1.38 2.67 -12.37
N TYR A 114 1.94 1.48 -12.31
CA TYR A 114 2.93 1.14 -11.28
C TYR A 114 4.24 1.90 -11.46
N SER A 115 4.69 2.09 -12.71
CA SER A 115 5.97 2.72 -13.02
C SER A 115 5.94 4.20 -12.66
N GLU A 116 4.84 4.90 -12.95
CA GLU A 116 4.63 6.28 -12.55
C GLU A 116 4.61 6.44 -11.03
N ALA A 117 3.89 5.54 -10.33
CA ALA A 117 3.85 5.55 -8.86
C ALA A 117 5.23 5.31 -8.25
N HIS A 118 5.96 4.33 -8.79
CA HIS A 118 7.30 3.99 -8.35
C HIS A 118 8.28 5.15 -8.59
N GLN A 119 8.21 5.80 -9.76
CA GLN A 119 9.02 6.97 -10.06
C GLN A 119 8.70 8.14 -9.13
N TRP A 120 7.42 8.42 -8.87
CA TRP A 120 7.01 9.50 -7.98
C TRP A 120 7.50 9.25 -6.55
N ILE A 121 7.24 8.07 -5.99
CA ILE A 121 7.61 7.77 -4.61
C ILE A 121 9.13 7.71 -4.42
N THR A 122 9.87 7.24 -5.42
CA THR A 122 11.34 7.22 -5.36
C THR A 122 11.90 8.63 -5.32
N ASN A 123 11.35 9.54 -6.13
CA ASN A 123 11.80 10.93 -6.21
C ASN A 123 11.17 11.85 -5.14
N PHE A 124 10.22 11.35 -4.35
CA PHE A 124 9.58 12.16 -3.32
C PHE A 124 10.58 12.56 -2.24
N THR A 125 10.72 13.86 -2.04
CA THR A 125 11.45 14.47 -0.93
C THR A 125 10.46 15.23 -0.06
N ALA A 126 10.38 14.87 1.22
CA ALA A 126 9.56 15.64 2.16
C ALA A 126 10.17 17.04 2.33
N SER A 127 9.33 18.07 2.19
CA SER A 127 9.63 19.48 2.48
C SER A 127 9.97 19.70 3.96
#